data_AF-A0A7X8FYH3-F1
#
_entry.id   AF-A0A7X8FYH3-F1
#
_cell.length_a   1.000
_cell.length_b   1.000
_cell.length_c   1.000
_cell.angle_alpha   90.00
_cell.angle_beta   90.00
_cell.angle_gamma   90.00
#
_symmetry.space_group_name_H-M   'P 1'
#
loop_
_entity.id
_entity.type
_entity.pdbx_description
1 polymer ?
#
loop_
_entity_poly.entity_id
_entity_poly.type
_entity_poly.pdbx_seq_one_letter_code
_entity_poly.pdbx_strand_id
1 'polypeptide(L)'
;NMVDSILSLNAHINLSNDEVKIYDYTEIKDDIEKIKGVKGVLPKYTTQGIVKYEGPYGTFVSGVIINGVRDEELNSVLNMDKKVKIGSSNFKNNNDILIGQELAKQIGASIGDKIKLISPESRELYYNVTGIFHSGYYDFDTTLVIVPMISVQYLTGSDDIATEIDVMINDVYSADKIALEINKISTLTTRTWGDMNKNLLYALALEKTVMIILLSLIIIISGFVVGVILNTLVREKTKDIGILRSFGCSSNQVLRIFLYEGIILGGSGIILGMILSGVIIFYLKNFSFNLPVDIYYIDKVPMEISIKEIFIIVLGTWAIVLLSSLLPARKAAKLKPVEALRYE
;
A
#
# COMPACT_ATOMS: atom_id res chain seq x y z
N ASN A 1 -1.38 3.50 -6.91
CA ASN A 1 -1.43 2.89 -5.57
C ASN A 1 -0.03 2.86 -4.96
N MET A 2 0.09 2.82 -3.62
CA MET A 2 1.40 2.72 -2.94
C MET A 2 2.22 1.52 -3.44
N VAL A 3 1.53 0.40 -3.72
CA VAL A 3 2.12 -0.79 -4.35
C VAL A 3 2.74 -0.46 -5.70
N ASP A 4 2.05 0.27 -6.59
CA ASP A 4 2.60 0.65 -7.90
C ASP A 4 3.82 1.56 -7.78
N SER A 5 3.85 2.44 -6.77
CA SER A 5 5.00 3.33 -6.52
C SER A 5 6.22 2.53 -6.06
N ILE A 6 6.04 1.60 -5.13
CA ILE A 6 7.10 0.71 -4.64
C ILE A 6 7.60 -0.21 -5.75
N LEU A 7 6.70 -0.67 -6.62
CA LEU A 7 6.99 -1.58 -7.73
C LEU A 7 7.33 -0.85 -9.04
N SER A 8 7.48 0.47 -9.01
CA SER A 8 7.77 1.26 -10.20
C SER A 8 9.05 0.82 -10.89
N LEU A 9 10.11 0.54 -10.11
CA LEU A 9 11.41 0.04 -10.58
C LEU A 9 11.85 -1.26 -9.89
N ASN A 10 11.07 -1.77 -8.93
CA ASN A 10 11.36 -3.04 -8.25
C ASN A 10 10.83 -4.24 -9.02
N ALA A 11 11.50 -5.38 -8.82
CA ALA A 11 11.01 -6.68 -9.23
C ALA A 11 9.67 -7.03 -8.57
N HIS A 12 8.79 -7.72 -9.30
CA HIS A 12 7.66 -8.40 -8.68
C HIS A 12 8.10 -9.74 -8.08
N ILE A 13 9.09 -10.38 -8.70
CA ILE A 13 9.79 -11.57 -8.22
C ILE A 13 11.29 -11.36 -8.49
N ASN A 14 12.13 -11.53 -7.48
CA ASN A 14 13.58 -11.44 -7.57
C ASN A 14 14.17 -12.84 -7.41
N LEU A 15 15.08 -13.21 -8.32
CA LEU A 15 15.86 -14.44 -8.23
C LEU A 15 17.29 -14.07 -7.86
N SER A 16 17.83 -14.77 -6.87
CA SER A 16 19.22 -14.62 -6.44
C SER A 16 19.77 -15.96 -5.96
N ASN A 17 21.10 -16.11 -5.96
CA ASN A 17 21.79 -17.24 -5.34
C ASN A 17 22.59 -16.74 -4.12
N ASP A 18 22.92 -17.66 -3.19
CA ASP A 18 23.73 -17.37 -2.00
C ASP A 18 25.14 -16.85 -2.38
N GLU A 19 25.65 -17.27 -3.53
CA GLU A 19 26.95 -16.84 -4.06
C GLU A 19 26.91 -15.51 -4.82
N VAL A 20 25.72 -14.94 -5.07
CA VAL A 20 25.50 -13.66 -5.79
C VAL A 20 26.16 -13.61 -7.17
N LYS A 21 26.31 -14.77 -7.81
CA LYS A 21 26.85 -14.92 -9.18
C LYS A 21 25.98 -15.86 -9.98
N ILE A 22 25.46 -15.36 -11.09
CA ILE A 22 24.63 -16.10 -12.04
C ILE A 22 25.30 -15.95 -13.40
N TYR A 23 25.87 -17.04 -13.93
CA TYR A 23 26.59 -17.02 -15.20
C TYR A 23 25.66 -17.28 -16.39
N ASP A 24 24.67 -18.14 -16.20
CA ASP A 24 23.68 -18.60 -17.16
C ASP A 24 22.41 -17.71 -17.20
N TYR A 25 22.55 -16.44 -16.80
CA TYR A 25 21.42 -15.51 -16.64
C TYR A 25 20.63 -15.27 -17.94
N THR A 26 21.25 -15.46 -19.11
CA THR A 26 20.57 -15.32 -20.41
C THR A 26 19.70 -16.53 -20.73
N GLU A 27 20.16 -17.75 -20.45
CA GLU A 27 19.35 -18.96 -20.63
C GLU A 27 18.17 -19.00 -19.65
N ILE A 28 18.44 -18.65 -18.38
CA ILE A 28 17.40 -18.52 -17.35
C ILE A 28 16.37 -17.44 -17.74
N LYS A 29 16.82 -16.30 -18.28
CA LYS A 29 15.93 -15.25 -18.80
C LYS A 29 14.96 -15.81 -19.84
N ASP A 30 15.49 -16.47 -20.88
CA ASP A 30 14.70 -16.99 -21.99
C ASP A 30 13.67 -18.03 -21.54
N ASP A 31 13.99 -18.85 -20.54
CA ASP A 31 13.07 -19.84 -19.99
C ASP A 31 11.98 -19.22 -19.11
N ILE A 32 12.31 -18.20 -18.31
CA ILE A 32 11.32 -17.48 -17.50
C ILE A 32 10.37 -16.66 -18.38
N GLU A 33 10.85 -16.06 -19.47
CA GLU A 33 10.01 -15.29 -20.40
C GLU A 33 8.90 -16.14 -21.06
N LYS A 34 9.08 -17.46 -21.16
CA LYS A 34 8.06 -18.40 -21.68
C LYS A 34 6.92 -18.66 -20.69
N ILE A 35 7.09 -18.32 -19.40
CA ILE A 35 6.07 -18.54 -18.38
C ILE A 35 4.90 -17.58 -18.57
N LYS A 36 3.68 -18.15 -18.62
CA LYS A 36 2.47 -17.36 -18.81
C LYS A 36 2.25 -16.39 -17.64
N GLY A 37 2.18 -15.10 -17.95
CA GLY A 37 1.95 -14.05 -16.96
C GLY A 37 3.20 -13.21 -16.66
N VAL A 38 4.38 -13.68 -17.09
CA VAL A 38 5.61 -12.87 -17.14
C VAL A 38 5.45 -11.80 -18.23
N LYS A 39 5.78 -10.56 -17.88
CA LYS A 39 5.76 -9.38 -18.74
C LYS A 39 7.16 -9.05 -19.26
N GLY A 40 8.18 -9.31 -18.46
CA GLY A 40 9.58 -9.08 -18.82
C GLY A 40 10.52 -9.57 -17.74
N VAL A 41 11.75 -9.86 -18.13
CA VAL A 41 12.81 -10.37 -17.25
C VAL A 41 14.05 -9.50 -17.43
N LEU A 42 14.63 -9.09 -16.32
CA LEU A 42 15.75 -8.16 -16.22
C LEU A 42 16.88 -8.81 -15.41
N PRO A 43 17.82 -9.49 -16.08
CA PRO A 43 19.11 -9.77 -15.50
C PRO A 43 19.82 -8.46 -15.17
N LYS A 44 20.36 -8.35 -13.95
CA LYS A 44 21.08 -7.15 -13.52
C LYS A 44 22.29 -7.50 -12.66
N TYR A 45 23.24 -6.58 -12.66
CA TYR A 45 24.35 -6.58 -11.72
C TYR A 45 24.16 -5.44 -10.74
N THR A 46 23.84 -5.76 -9.49
CA THR A 46 23.59 -4.80 -8.42
C THR A 46 24.80 -4.75 -7.50
N THR A 47 25.31 -3.57 -7.23
CA THR A 47 26.31 -3.35 -6.18
C THR A 47 26.09 -2.02 -5.47
N GLN A 48 26.68 -1.85 -4.30
CA GLN A 48 26.71 -0.56 -3.62
C GLN A 48 27.98 0.18 -4.00
N GLY A 49 27.91 1.50 -4.08
CA GLY A 49 29.07 2.33 -4.35
C GLY A 49 28.89 3.74 -3.85
N ILE A 50 29.85 4.58 -4.21
CA ILE A 50 29.84 6.00 -3.88
C ILE A 50 29.86 6.78 -5.19
N VAL A 51 28.94 7.73 -5.33
CA VAL A 51 29.04 8.76 -6.38
C VAL A 51 29.86 9.92 -5.81
N LYS A 52 30.86 10.36 -6.58
CA LYS A 52 31.64 11.56 -6.31
C LYS A 52 31.51 12.50 -7.50
N TYR A 53 31.07 13.72 -7.23
CA TYR A 53 30.95 14.77 -8.25
C TYR A 53 31.73 16.01 -7.81
N GLU A 54 32.56 16.52 -8.70
CA GLU A 54 33.32 17.76 -8.50
C GLU A 54 32.66 18.84 -9.34
N GLY A 55 31.65 19.48 -8.74
CA GLY A 55 30.80 20.46 -9.41
C GLY A 55 31.20 21.91 -9.08
N PRO A 56 30.48 22.89 -9.66
CA PRO A 56 30.73 24.32 -9.44
C PRO A 56 30.54 24.75 -7.98
N TYR A 57 29.76 24.01 -7.19
CA TYR A 57 29.47 24.29 -5.78
C TYR A 57 30.35 23.50 -4.80
N GLY A 58 31.34 22.74 -5.30
CA GLY A 58 32.26 21.95 -4.51
C GLY A 58 32.17 20.44 -4.78
N THR A 59 32.84 19.67 -3.93
CA THR A 59 32.88 18.21 -4.02
C THR A 59 31.72 17.60 -3.25
N PHE A 60 30.87 16.86 -3.95
CA PHE A 60 29.78 16.11 -3.36
C PHE A 60 30.09 14.61 -3.40
N VAL A 61 29.72 13.92 -2.32
CA VAL A 61 29.91 12.48 -2.16
C VAL A 61 28.63 11.91 -1.56
N SER A 62 28.06 10.89 -2.20
CA SER A 62 26.86 10.21 -1.70
C SER A 62 26.95 8.71 -1.94
N GLY A 63 26.41 7.92 -1.01
CA GLY A 63 26.25 6.47 -1.20
C GLY A 63 25.12 6.20 -2.19
N VAL A 64 25.36 5.30 -3.13
CA VAL A 64 24.42 4.95 -4.19
C VAL A 64 24.33 3.44 -4.39
N ILE A 65 23.20 2.99 -4.89
CA ILE A 65 23.02 1.63 -5.43
C ILE A 65 23.27 1.73 -6.93
N ILE A 66 24.21 0.95 -7.43
CA ILE A 66 24.59 0.90 -8.84
C ILE A 66 23.94 -0.33 -9.45
N ASN A 67 22.97 -0.11 -10.33
CA ASN A 67 22.34 -1.16 -11.13
C ASN A 67 22.91 -1.16 -12.55
N GLY A 68 23.63 -2.24 -12.87
CA GLY A 68 24.05 -2.56 -14.22
C GLY A 68 22.96 -3.31 -14.97
N VAL A 69 22.49 -2.75 -16.08
CA VAL A 69 21.44 -3.36 -16.94
C VAL A 69 21.85 -3.31 -18.40
N ARG A 70 21.22 -4.13 -19.26
CA ARG A 70 21.44 -4.03 -20.71
C ARG A 70 20.50 -3.00 -21.33
N ASP A 71 20.94 -2.36 -22.41
CA ASP A 71 20.19 -1.28 -23.07
C ASP A 71 18.81 -1.75 -23.56
N GLU A 72 18.71 -2.99 -24.04
CA GLU A 72 17.45 -3.59 -24.50
C GLU A 72 16.37 -3.68 -23.41
N GLU A 73 16.77 -3.79 -22.14
CA GLU A 73 15.86 -3.99 -21.01
C GLU A 73 15.38 -2.67 -20.38
N LEU A 74 16.08 -1.56 -20.64
CA LEU A 74 15.72 -0.24 -20.10
C LEU A 74 14.31 0.18 -20.52
N ASN A 75 13.96 -0.01 -21.79
CA ASN A 75 12.65 0.39 -22.30
C ASN A 75 11.65 -0.77 -22.25
N SER A 76 12.07 -1.98 -22.64
CA SER A 76 11.17 -3.13 -22.73
C SER A 76 10.65 -3.58 -21.35
N VAL A 77 11.49 -3.53 -20.31
CA VAL A 77 11.14 -3.97 -18.95
C VAL A 77 10.92 -2.78 -18.03
N LEU A 78 11.90 -1.87 -17.92
CA LEU A 78 11.87 -0.77 -16.95
C LEU A 78 11.03 0.45 -17.39
N ASN A 79 10.64 0.53 -18.67
CA ASN A 79 9.89 1.66 -19.25
C ASN A 79 10.59 3.02 -18.99
N MET A 80 11.91 3.07 -19.18
CA MET A 80 12.71 4.26 -18.90
C MET A 80 12.40 5.44 -19.84
N ASP A 81 11.94 5.17 -21.06
CA ASP A 81 11.41 6.15 -22.02
C ASP A 81 10.33 7.08 -21.41
N LYS A 82 9.52 6.59 -20.46
CA LYS A 82 8.47 7.38 -19.78
C LYS A 82 8.94 8.05 -18.49
N LYS A 83 10.02 7.53 -17.90
CA LYS A 83 10.53 7.95 -16.58
C LYS A 83 11.66 8.96 -16.67
N VAL A 84 12.48 8.90 -17.73
CA VAL A 84 13.50 9.92 -18.00
C VAL A 84 12.80 11.22 -18.37
N LYS A 85 13.01 12.24 -17.54
CA LYS A 85 12.41 13.57 -17.73
C LYS A 85 13.30 14.48 -18.55
N ILE A 86 14.61 14.29 -18.46
CA ILE A 86 15.61 15.10 -19.12
C ILE A 86 16.69 14.16 -19.67
N GLY A 87 17.04 14.30 -20.96
CA GLY A 87 18.13 13.54 -21.58
C GLY A 87 17.68 12.30 -22.35
N SER A 88 18.58 11.32 -22.46
CA SER A 88 18.37 10.04 -23.15
C SER A 88 18.03 8.94 -22.14
N SER A 89 17.11 8.04 -22.52
CA SER A 89 16.82 6.82 -21.77
C SER A 89 17.72 5.64 -22.13
N ASN A 90 18.49 5.74 -23.22
CA ASN A 90 19.33 4.66 -23.74
C ASN A 90 20.80 4.97 -23.55
N PHE A 91 21.60 3.93 -23.42
CA PHE A 91 23.06 3.98 -23.38
C PHE A 91 23.63 3.96 -24.80
N LYS A 92 24.43 4.98 -25.12
CA LYS A 92 25.23 5.03 -26.35
C LYS A 92 26.65 4.53 -26.10
N ASN A 93 27.15 4.72 -24.89
CA ASN A 93 28.49 4.35 -24.47
C ASN A 93 28.46 3.58 -23.15
N ASN A 94 29.54 2.82 -22.89
CA ASN A 94 29.70 2.10 -21.62
C ASN A 94 29.87 3.06 -20.42
N ASN A 95 30.31 4.30 -20.63
CA ASN A 95 30.42 5.29 -19.57
C ASN A 95 29.18 6.18 -19.44
N ASP A 96 28.03 5.82 -20.01
CA ASP A 96 26.79 6.55 -19.79
C ASP A 96 26.18 6.17 -18.44
N ILE A 97 25.57 7.14 -17.75
CA ILE A 97 24.86 6.91 -16.49
C ILE A 97 23.52 7.66 -16.47
N LEU A 98 22.50 6.97 -15.96
CA LEU A 98 21.21 7.54 -15.61
C LEU A 98 21.16 7.73 -14.09
N ILE A 99 20.78 8.92 -13.65
CA ILE A 99 20.68 9.25 -12.22
C ILE A 99 19.26 9.67 -11.85
N GLY A 100 18.86 9.38 -10.62
CA GLY A 100 17.59 9.85 -10.07
C GLY A 100 17.52 11.37 -9.98
N GLN A 101 16.31 11.93 -10.11
CA GLN A 101 16.09 13.37 -10.12
C GLN A 101 16.53 14.06 -8.82
N GLU A 102 16.30 13.45 -7.66
CA GLU A 102 16.72 14.04 -6.38
C GLU A 102 18.21 13.93 -6.17
N LEU A 103 18.83 12.82 -6.58
CA LEU A 103 20.29 12.68 -6.54
C LEU A 103 20.95 13.78 -7.39
N ALA A 104 20.44 14.00 -8.61
CA ALA A 104 20.92 15.05 -9.50
C ALA A 104 20.81 16.44 -8.86
N LYS A 105 19.66 16.76 -8.25
CA LYS A 105 19.46 18.03 -7.52
C LYS A 105 20.39 18.17 -6.32
N GLN A 106 20.55 17.11 -5.52
CA GLN A 106 21.36 17.12 -4.30
C GLN A 106 22.85 17.35 -4.59
N ILE A 107 23.38 16.71 -5.63
CA ILE A 107 24.79 16.89 -6.03
C ILE A 107 24.99 18.08 -6.98
N GLY A 108 23.90 18.65 -7.51
CA GLY A 108 23.95 19.74 -8.48
C GLY A 108 24.41 19.31 -9.88
N ALA A 109 24.29 18.02 -10.23
CA ALA A 109 24.70 17.51 -11.53
C ALA A 109 23.64 17.78 -12.60
N SER A 110 24.12 18.09 -13.80
CA SER A 110 23.32 18.28 -15.01
C SER A 110 23.71 17.28 -16.08
N ILE A 111 22.89 17.20 -17.15
CA ILE A 111 23.22 16.36 -18.30
C ILE A 111 24.51 16.84 -18.96
N GLY A 112 25.37 15.88 -19.31
CA GLY A 112 26.69 16.12 -19.89
C GLY A 112 27.81 16.19 -18.86
N ASP A 113 27.47 16.30 -17.56
CA ASP A 113 28.46 16.31 -16.50
C ASP A 113 29.13 14.95 -16.32
N LYS A 114 30.38 15.00 -15.85
CA LYS A 114 31.14 13.79 -15.49
C LYS A 114 31.05 13.54 -14.00
N ILE A 115 30.52 12.38 -13.64
CA ILE A 115 30.48 11.89 -12.26
C ILE A 115 31.37 10.67 -12.12
N LYS A 116 31.96 10.50 -10.95
CA LYS A 116 32.81 9.36 -10.63
C LYS A 116 32.01 8.36 -9.79
N LEU A 117 32.02 7.09 -10.18
CA LEU A 117 31.55 6.00 -9.32
C LEU A 117 32.74 5.28 -8.72
N ILE A 118 32.63 5.00 -7.42
CA ILE A 118 33.65 4.31 -6.63
C ILE A 118 33.02 3.02 -6.09
N SER A 119 33.65 1.89 -6.38
CA SER A 119 33.20 0.57 -5.96
C SER A 119 33.70 0.21 -4.55
N PRO A 120 33.15 -0.83 -3.90
CA PRO A 120 33.66 -1.35 -2.63
C PRO A 120 35.13 -1.80 -2.73
N GLU A 121 35.57 -2.25 -3.90
CA GLU A 121 36.95 -2.63 -4.21
C GLU A 121 37.88 -1.41 -4.44
N SER A 122 37.39 -0.19 -4.17
CA SER A 122 38.10 1.07 -4.35
C SER A 122 38.52 1.36 -5.80
N ARG A 123 37.83 0.77 -6.78
CA ARG A 123 38.00 1.14 -8.19
C ARG A 123 37.15 2.36 -8.50
N GLU A 124 37.70 3.26 -9.29
CA GLU A 124 37.05 4.52 -9.67
C GLU A 124 36.91 4.62 -11.19
N LEU A 125 35.69 4.90 -11.67
CA LEU A 125 35.43 5.13 -13.09
C LEU A 125 34.60 6.39 -13.29
N TYR A 126 34.85 7.09 -14.40
CA TYR A 126 34.10 8.27 -14.78
C TYR A 126 32.96 7.90 -15.72
N TYR A 127 31.79 8.47 -15.44
CA TYR A 127 30.57 8.32 -16.22
C TYR A 127 30.02 9.68 -16.62
N ASN A 128 29.40 9.77 -17.80
CA ASN A 128 28.73 10.96 -18.30
C ASN A 128 27.23 10.86 -18.01
N VAL A 129 26.68 11.85 -17.32
CA VAL A 129 25.25 11.92 -17.03
C VAL A 129 24.50 12.12 -18.34
N THR A 130 23.80 11.09 -18.81
CA THR A 130 23.07 11.11 -20.10
C THR A 130 21.58 11.28 -19.93
N GLY A 131 21.04 10.93 -18.76
CA GLY A 131 19.63 11.06 -18.45
C GLY A 131 19.36 11.18 -16.96
N ILE A 132 18.29 11.92 -16.65
CA ILE A 132 17.79 12.10 -15.29
C ILE A 132 16.37 11.54 -15.25
N PHE A 133 16.16 10.52 -14.41
CA PHE A 133 14.88 9.83 -14.29
C PHE A 133 14.11 10.22 -13.03
N HIS A 134 12.80 10.08 -13.10
CA HIS A 134 11.89 10.21 -11.98
C HIS A 134 11.05 8.94 -11.89
N SER A 135 11.28 8.15 -10.84
CA SER A 135 10.59 6.87 -10.60
C SER A 135 9.24 7.05 -9.91
N GLY A 136 9.04 8.18 -9.23
CA GLY A 136 7.90 8.40 -8.32
C GLY A 136 8.09 7.76 -6.94
N TYR A 137 9.28 7.22 -6.64
CA TYR A 137 9.65 6.72 -5.33
C TYR A 137 10.94 7.40 -4.86
N TYR A 138 10.85 8.13 -3.74
CA TYR A 138 11.91 9.02 -3.26
C TYR A 138 13.27 8.32 -3.07
N ASP A 139 13.26 7.11 -2.50
CA ASP A 139 14.52 6.39 -2.22
C ASP A 139 15.26 6.04 -3.52
N PHE A 140 14.54 5.72 -4.60
CA PHE A 140 15.16 5.48 -5.91
C PHE A 140 15.67 6.76 -6.52
N ASP A 141 14.90 7.83 -6.46
CA ASP A 141 15.30 9.11 -7.05
C ASP A 141 16.51 9.73 -6.32
N THR A 142 16.78 9.33 -5.07
CA THR A 142 17.92 9.80 -4.26
C THR A 142 19.15 8.89 -4.29
N THR A 143 19.00 7.57 -4.44
CA THR A 143 20.12 6.63 -4.26
C THR A 143 20.42 5.75 -5.46
N LEU A 144 19.50 5.59 -6.41
CA LEU A 144 19.69 4.67 -7.52
C LEU A 144 20.41 5.35 -8.69
N VAL A 145 21.45 4.69 -9.20
CA VAL A 145 22.07 5.01 -10.48
C VAL A 145 22.04 3.77 -11.39
N ILE A 146 21.76 4.00 -12.67
CA ILE A 146 21.67 2.93 -13.66
C ILE A 146 22.77 3.13 -14.70
N VAL A 147 23.56 2.09 -14.91
CA VAL A 147 24.69 2.08 -15.85
C VAL A 147 24.61 0.83 -16.74
N PRO A 148 25.37 0.78 -17.85
CA PRO A 148 25.53 -0.44 -18.61
C PRO A 148 26.09 -1.57 -17.73
N MET A 149 25.52 -2.77 -17.86
CA MET A 149 25.92 -3.95 -17.08
C MET A 149 27.42 -4.25 -17.18
N ILE A 150 27.99 -4.15 -18.38
CA ILE A 150 29.42 -4.33 -18.64
C ILE A 150 30.30 -3.38 -17.80
N SER A 151 29.81 -2.18 -17.52
CA SER A 151 30.56 -1.14 -16.84
C SER A 151 30.64 -1.36 -15.35
N VAL A 152 29.56 -1.85 -14.73
CA VAL A 152 29.58 -2.22 -13.32
C VAL A 152 30.36 -3.52 -13.09
N GLN A 153 30.29 -4.49 -14.01
CA GLN A 153 31.13 -5.70 -13.97
C GLN A 153 32.63 -5.33 -14.04
N TYR A 154 33.01 -4.43 -14.94
CA TYR A 154 34.38 -3.92 -15.02
C TYR A 154 34.78 -3.13 -13.75
N LEU A 155 33.87 -2.32 -13.23
CA LEU A 155 34.04 -1.55 -12.00
C LEU A 155 34.30 -2.44 -10.79
N THR A 156 33.67 -3.62 -10.68
CA THR A 156 33.89 -4.57 -9.58
C THR A 156 34.95 -5.63 -9.89
N GLY A 157 35.40 -5.73 -11.15
CA GLY A 157 36.32 -6.77 -11.59
C GLY A 157 35.70 -8.15 -11.65
N SER A 158 34.40 -8.21 -11.97
CA SER A 158 33.67 -9.44 -12.20
C SER A 158 33.69 -9.83 -13.68
N ASP A 159 33.50 -11.13 -13.92
CA ASP A 159 33.28 -11.68 -15.25
C ASP A 159 31.87 -11.33 -15.75
N ASP A 160 31.45 -11.91 -16.88
CA ASP A 160 30.09 -11.75 -17.40
C ASP A 160 29.08 -12.54 -16.54
N ILE A 161 28.67 -11.92 -15.44
CA ILE A 161 27.72 -12.47 -14.46
C ILE A 161 26.61 -11.46 -14.15
N ALA A 162 25.43 -11.96 -13.82
CA ALA A 162 24.40 -11.21 -13.11
C ALA A 162 24.47 -11.52 -11.61
N THR A 163 24.08 -10.56 -10.77
CA THR A 163 23.92 -10.81 -9.33
C THR A 163 22.50 -11.26 -9.01
N GLU A 164 21.53 -10.74 -9.76
CA GLU A 164 20.10 -10.94 -9.56
C GLU A 164 19.36 -10.96 -10.91
N ILE A 165 18.21 -11.61 -10.94
CA ILE A 165 17.27 -11.56 -12.07
C ILE A 165 15.92 -11.08 -11.55
N ASP A 166 15.50 -9.92 -12.03
CA ASP A 166 14.21 -9.33 -11.69
C ASP A 166 13.15 -9.74 -12.71
N VAL A 167 12.00 -10.20 -12.24
CA VAL A 167 10.89 -10.62 -13.09
C VAL A 167 9.71 -9.68 -12.85
N MET A 168 9.22 -9.10 -13.95
CA MET A 168 8.01 -8.30 -13.99
C MET A 168 6.86 -9.18 -14.47
N ILE A 169 5.74 -9.13 -13.75
CA ILE A 169 4.53 -9.93 -14.06
C ILE A 169 3.32 -9.01 -14.27
N ASN A 170 2.31 -9.49 -14.98
CA ASN A 170 1.11 -8.71 -15.29
C ASN A 170 0.23 -8.44 -14.06
N ASP A 171 0.15 -9.40 -13.15
CA ASP A 171 -0.61 -9.29 -11.89
C ASP A 171 0.31 -9.55 -10.70
N VAL A 172 0.60 -8.49 -9.96
CA VAL A 172 1.47 -8.49 -8.76
C VAL A 172 0.98 -9.47 -7.69
N TYR A 173 -0.34 -9.72 -7.60
CA TYR A 173 -0.91 -10.64 -6.62
C TYR A 173 -0.75 -12.12 -7.02
N SER A 174 -0.33 -12.38 -8.26
CA SER A 174 -0.02 -13.73 -8.75
C SER A 174 1.46 -14.12 -8.54
N ALA A 175 2.26 -13.25 -7.89
CA ALA A 175 3.70 -13.43 -7.72
C ALA A 175 4.06 -14.77 -7.06
N ASP A 176 3.37 -15.18 -5.99
CA ASP A 176 3.66 -16.44 -5.29
C ASP A 176 3.44 -17.66 -6.20
N LYS A 177 2.40 -17.62 -7.03
CA LYS A 177 2.10 -18.71 -7.98
C LYS A 177 3.17 -18.79 -9.07
N ILE A 178 3.56 -17.65 -9.64
CA ILE A 178 4.58 -17.60 -10.69
C ILE A 178 5.96 -17.97 -10.13
N ALA A 179 6.29 -17.55 -8.91
CA ALA A 179 7.52 -17.94 -8.23
C ALA A 179 7.61 -19.47 -8.06
N LEU A 180 6.52 -20.15 -7.72
CA LEU A 180 6.47 -21.61 -7.69
C LEU A 180 6.67 -22.27 -9.06
N GLU A 181 6.29 -21.62 -10.16
CA GLU A 181 6.58 -22.11 -11.52
C GLU A 181 8.05 -21.90 -11.88
N ILE A 182 8.63 -20.75 -11.53
CA ILE A 182 10.05 -20.43 -11.71
C ILE A 182 10.94 -21.42 -10.93
N ASN A 183 10.60 -21.74 -9.68
CA ASN A 183 11.34 -22.70 -8.84
C ASN A 183 11.38 -24.13 -9.39
N LYS A 184 10.55 -24.47 -10.40
CA LYS A 184 10.61 -25.78 -11.06
C LYS A 184 11.66 -25.84 -12.16
N ILE A 185 12.03 -24.70 -12.73
CA ILE A 185 12.95 -24.59 -13.86
C ILE A 185 14.30 -24.01 -13.47
N SER A 186 14.41 -23.37 -12.31
CA SER A 186 15.63 -22.76 -11.81
C SER A 186 15.95 -23.25 -10.39
N THR A 187 17.23 -23.38 -10.08
CA THR A 187 17.74 -23.66 -8.72
C THR A 187 17.95 -22.40 -7.90
N LEU A 188 17.69 -21.21 -8.47
CA LEU A 188 17.84 -19.93 -7.78
C LEU A 188 16.74 -19.74 -6.74
N THR A 189 17.08 -19.04 -5.65
CA THR A 189 16.12 -18.68 -4.63
C THR A 189 15.23 -17.54 -5.14
N THR A 190 13.93 -17.80 -5.27
CA THR A 190 12.94 -16.77 -5.59
C THR A 190 12.45 -16.06 -4.34
N ARG A 191 12.36 -14.74 -4.36
CA ARG A 191 11.64 -13.92 -3.38
C ARG A 191 10.60 -13.09 -4.09
N THR A 192 9.36 -13.09 -3.63
CA THR A 192 8.34 -12.20 -4.19
C THR A 192 8.43 -10.82 -3.58
N TRP A 193 7.79 -9.83 -4.20
CA TRP A 193 7.68 -8.49 -3.61
C TRP A 193 7.04 -8.53 -2.20
N GLY A 194 6.15 -9.50 -1.94
CA GLY A 194 5.54 -9.71 -0.64
C GLY A 194 6.56 -10.18 0.41
N ASP A 195 7.49 -11.06 0.02
CA ASP A 195 8.60 -11.48 0.88
C ASP A 195 9.57 -10.33 1.15
N MET A 196 9.94 -9.59 0.10
CA MET A 196 10.88 -8.46 0.20
C MET A 196 10.33 -7.33 1.07
N ASN A 197 9.02 -7.10 1.01
CA ASN A 197 8.33 -6.03 1.76
C ASN A 197 7.54 -6.56 2.95
N LYS A 198 7.89 -7.76 3.45
CA LYS A 198 7.16 -8.45 4.52
C LYS A 198 6.93 -7.53 5.72
N ASN A 199 7.96 -6.88 6.24
CA ASN A 199 7.84 -6.01 7.41
C ASN A 199 6.84 -4.86 7.22
N LEU A 200 6.86 -4.23 6.04
CA LEU A 200 5.91 -3.17 5.67
C LEU A 200 4.48 -3.73 5.61
N LEU A 201 4.27 -4.86 4.93
CA LEU A 201 2.95 -5.50 4.82
C LEU A 201 2.41 -5.95 6.18
N TYR A 202 3.26 -6.47 7.06
CA TYR A 202 2.89 -6.82 8.43
C TYR A 202 2.52 -5.58 9.25
N ALA A 203 3.28 -4.49 9.13
CA ALA A 203 2.93 -3.23 9.80
C ALA A 203 1.57 -2.70 9.35
N LEU A 204 1.29 -2.69 8.04
CA LEU A 204 0.00 -2.30 7.48
C LEU A 204 -1.14 -3.23 7.93
N ALA A 205 -0.88 -4.54 7.99
CA ALA A 205 -1.87 -5.51 8.47
C ALA A 205 -2.17 -5.33 9.96
N LEU A 206 -1.15 -5.05 10.78
CA LEU A 206 -1.33 -4.72 12.20
C LEU A 206 -2.11 -3.43 12.38
N GLU A 207 -1.78 -2.38 11.63
CA GLU A 207 -2.51 -1.11 11.65
C GLU A 207 -3.99 -1.33 11.31
N LYS A 208 -4.28 -2.05 10.22
CA LYS A 208 -5.66 -2.40 9.83
C LYS A 208 -6.37 -3.20 10.93
N THR A 209 -5.68 -4.12 11.58
CA THR A 209 -6.22 -4.92 12.68
C THR A 209 -6.58 -4.05 13.88
N VAL A 210 -5.69 -3.13 14.26
CA VAL A 210 -5.94 -2.17 15.34
C VAL A 210 -7.14 -1.28 15.03
N MET A 211 -7.24 -0.76 13.80
CA MET A 211 -8.40 0.04 13.37
C MET A 211 -9.71 -0.74 13.45
N ILE A 212 -9.72 -2.01 13.04
CA ILE A 212 -10.90 -2.89 13.16
C ILE A 212 -11.29 -3.08 14.64
N ILE A 213 -10.32 -3.29 15.54
CA ILE A 213 -10.58 -3.44 16.99
C ILE A 213 -11.19 -2.16 17.57
N LEU A 214 -10.59 -0.99 17.27
CA LEU A 214 -11.08 0.30 17.74
C LEU A 214 -12.50 0.57 17.24
N LEU A 215 -12.75 0.36 15.94
CA LEU A 215 -14.05 0.58 15.33
C LEU A 215 -15.11 -0.36 15.92
N SER A 216 -14.75 -1.63 16.16
CA SER A 216 -15.63 -2.61 16.81
C SER A 216 -16.01 -2.15 18.23
N LEU A 217 -15.05 -1.64 19.00
CA LEU A 217 -15.29 -1.13 20.35
C LEU A 217 -16.26 0.06 20.35
N ILE A 218 -16.11 1.00 19.41
CA ILE A 218 -17.01 2.15 19.24
C ILE A 218 -18.43 1.67 18.94
N ILE A 219 -18.61 0.67 18.05
CA ILE A 219 -19.94 0.15 17.73
C ILE A 219 -20.56 -0.52 18.96
N ILE A 220 -19.80 -1.29 19.74
CA ILE A 220 -20.28 -1.91 20.97
C ILE A 220 -20.73 -0.85 21.98
N ILE A 221 -19.93 0.19 22.20
CA ILE A 221 -20.27 1.32 23.09
C ILE A 221 -21.55 2.00 22.61
N SER A 222 -21.67 2.26 21.30
CA SER A 222 -22.88 2.82 20.70
C SER A 222 -24.11 1.95 20.97
N GLY A 223 -23.97 0.63 20.84
CA GLY A 223 -25.00 -0.33 21.22
C GLY A 223 -25.45 -0.20 22.68
N PHE A 224 -24.51 -0.07 23.62
CA PHE A 224 -24.87 0.14 25.04
C PHE A 224 -25.62 1.44 25.25
N VAL A 225 -25.21 2.53 24.58
CA VAL A 225 -25.90 3.82 24.66
C VAL A 225 -27.35 3.70 24.19
N VAL A 226 -27.61 3.03 23.06
CA VAL A 226 -28.98 2.77 22.59
C VAL A 226 -29.78 1.97 23.61
N GLY A 227 -29.18 0.94 24.22
CA GLY A 227 -29.82 0.14 25.27
C GLY A 227 -30.18 0.97 26.51
N VAL A 228 -29.31 1.88 26.93
CA VAL A 228 -29.54 2.79 28.07
C VAL A 228 -30.67 3.78 27.76
N ILE A 229 -30.70 4.35 26.54
CA ILE A 229 -31.76 5.26 26.10
C ILE A 229 -33.10 4.53 26.09
N LEU A 230 -33.20 3.36 25.46
CA LEU A 230 -34.43 2.58 25.43
C LEU A 230 -34.88 2.15 26.83
N ASN A 231 -33.96 1.74 27.71
CA ASN A 231 -34.30 1.39 29.09
C ASN A 231 -34.83 2.61 29.88
N THR A 232 -34.31 3.80 29.61
CA THR A 232 -34.81 5.05 30.19
C THR A 232 -36.21 5.39 29.66
N LEU A 233 -36.43 5.27 28.35
CA LEU A 233 -37.74 5.46 27.72
C LEU A 233 -38.79 4.50 28.27
N VAL A 234 -38.46 3.22 28.45
CA VAL A 234 -39.36 2.23 29.06
C VAL A 234 -39.78 2.66 30.47
N ARG A 235 -38.83 3.17 31.28
CA ARG A 235 -39.11 3.64 32.63
C ARG A 235 -40.05 4.83 32.62
N GLU A 236 -39.80 5.82 31.78
CA GLU A 236 -40.66 7.01 31.63
C GLU A 236 -42.06 6.65 31.11
N LYS A 237 -42.16 5.63 30.26
CA LYS A 237 -43.42 5.17 29.64
C LYS A 237 -44.11 4.03 30.39
N THR A 238 -43.69 3.71 31.62
CA THR A 238 -44.25 2.61 32.41
C THR A 238 -45.78 2.71 32.56
N LYS A 239 -46.30 3.90 32.88
CA LYS A 239 -47.75 4.14 33.04
C LYS A 239 -48.51 3.95 31.72
N ASP A 240 -47.99 4.49 30.62
CA ASP A 240 -48.56 4.37 29.28
C ASP A 240 -48.63 2.90 28.84
N ILE A 241 -47.58 2.11 29.13
CA ILE A 241 -47.56 0.66 28.91
C ILE A 241 -48.65 -0.04 29.73
N GLY A 242 -48.82 0.33 31.00
CA GLY A 242 -49.87 -0.20 31.87
C GLY A 242 -51.27 0.04 31.32
N ILE A 243 -51.54 1.24 30.80
CA ILE A 243 -52.82 1.61 30.16
C ILE A 243 -53.05 0.75 28.91
N LEU A 244 -52.06 0.67 28.01
CA LEU A 244 -52.14 -0.16 26.80
C LEU A 244 -52.43 -1.63 27.12
N ARG A 245 -51.73 -2.20 28.12
CA ARG A 245 -51.92 -3.58 28.56
C ARG A 245 -53.31 -3.79 29.19
N SER A 246 -53.88 -2.76 29.82
CA SER A 246 -55.22 -2.81 30.40
C SER A 246 -56.33 -2.78 29.34
N PHE A 247 -56.09 -2.11 28.20
CA PHE A 247 -56.95 -2.15 27.01
C PHE A 247 -56.83 -3.45 26.19
N GLY A 248 -56.07 -4.44 26.65
CA GLY A 248 -55.94 -5.76 26.01
C GLY A 248 -54.73 -5.92 25.09
N CYS A 249 -53.79 -4.96 25.07
CA CYS A 249 -52.57 -5.08 24.29
C CYS A 249 -51.71 -6.26 24.80
N SER A 250 -51.28 -7.13 23.90
CA SER A 250 -50.42 -8.29 24.22
C SER A 250 -48.99 -7.86 24.53
N SER A 251 -48.25 -8.69 25.28
CA SER A 251 -46.82 -8.47 25.56
C SER A 251 -45.99 -8.41 24.27
N ASN A 252 -46.37 -9.19 23.25
CA ASN A 252 -45.70 -9.16 21.94
C ASN A 252 -45.95 -7.85 21.18
N GLN A 253 -47.12 -7.23 21.32
CA GLN A 253 -47.38 -5.93 20.71
C GLN A 253 -46.54 -4.84 21.38
N VAL A 254 -46.45 -4.84 22.72
CA VAL A 254 -45.56 -3.92 23.46
C VAL A 254 -44.09 -4.14 23.07
N LEU A 255 -43.64 -5.40 22.96
CA LEU A 255 -42.29 -5.75 22.50
C LEU A 255 -41.99 -5.13 21.13
N ARG A 256 -42.92 -5.27 20.16
CA ARG A 256 -42.75 -4.75 18.80
C ARG A 256 -42.62 -3.23 18.78
N ILE A 257 -43.39 -2.50 19.60
CA ILE A 257 -43.31 -1.03 19.69
C ILE A 257 -41.88 -0.61 20.03
N PHE A 258 -41.31 -1.15 21.11
CA PHE A 258 -39.95 -0.80 21.54
C PHE A 258 -38.86 -1.30 20.59
N LEU A 259 -39.08 -2.42 19.88
CA LEU A 259 -38.18 -2.87 18.83
C LEU A 259 -38.19 -1.91 17.63
N TYR A 260 -39.36 -1.44 17.18
CA TYR A 260 -39.46 -0.45 16.11
C TYR A 260 -38.81 0.87 16.52
N GLU A 261 -38.94 1.28 17.78
CA GLU A 261 -38.30 2.49 18.28
C GLU A 261 -36.77 2.36 18.27
N GLY A 262 -36.23 1.19 18.66
CA GLY A 262 -34.81 0.89 18.50
C GLY A 262 -34.35 0.88 17.04
N ILE A 263 -35.14 0.32 16.13
CA ILE A 263 -34.87 0.31 14.68
C ILE A 263 -34.87 1.73 14.11
N ILE A 264 -35.82 2.58 14.50
CA ILE A 264 -35.91 3.97 14.03
C ILE A 264 -34.72 4.78 14.56
N LEU A 265 -34.38 4.65 15.86
CA LEU A 265 -33.25 5.34 16.46
C LEU A 265 -31.91 4.91 15.84
N GLY A 266 -31.65 3.60 15.75
CA GLY A 266 -30.40 3.13 15.15
C GLY A 266 -30.35 3.33 13.64
N GLY A 267 -31.47 3.10 12.94
CA GLY A 267 -31.57 3.27 11.50
C GLY A 267 -31.38 4.72 11.06
N SER A 268 -32.00 5.68 11.76
CA SER A 268 -31.78 7.11 11.50
C SER A 268 -30.32 7.51 11.76
N GLY A 269 -29.70 7.00 12.83
CA GLY A 269 -28.29 7.21 13.12
C GLY A 269 -27.37 6.67 12.02
N ILE A 270 -27.63 5.46 11.52
CA ILE A 270 -26.87 4.85 10.43
C ILE A 270 -27.01 5.67 9.13
N ILE A 271 -28.23 6.10 8.79
CA ILE A 271 -28.48 6.91 7.57
C ILE A 271 -27.75 8.26 7.68
N LEU A 272 -27.94 8.98 8.79
CA LEU A 272 -27.28 10.28 9.01
C LEU A 272 -25.75 10.13 9.04
N GLY A 273 -25.25 9.07 9.66
CA GLY A 273 -23.83 8.74 9.70
C GLY A 273 -23.25 8.52 8.30
N MET A 274 -23.95 7.75 7.44
CA MET A 274 -23.52 7.52 6.06
C MET A 274 -23.53 8.81 5.22
N ILE A 275 -24.56 9.65 5.38
CA ILE A 275 -24.62 10.94 4.70
C ILE A 275 -23.45 11.83 5.14
N LEU A 276 -23.24 11.95 6.45
CA LEU A 276 -22.16 12.77 7.00
C LEU A 276 -20.78 12.26 6.57
N SER A 277 -20.55 10.95 6.62
CA SER A 277 -19.30 10.35 6.13
C SER A 277 -19.10 10.61 4.63
N GLY A 278 -20.17 10.52 3.83
CA GLY A 278 -20.12 10.82 2.39
C GLY A 278 -19.72 12.26 2.10
N VAL A 279 -20.26 13.21 2.86
CA VAL A 279 -19.90 14.64 2.77
C VAL A 279 -18.43 14.86 3.14
N ILE A 280 -17.97 14.24 4.23
CA ILE A 280 -16.56 14.34 4.67
C ILE A 280 -15.61 13.75 3.63
N ILE A 281 -15.91 12.57 3.10
CA ILE A 281 -15.12 11.92 2.05
C ILE A 281 -15.08 12.79 0.79
N PHE A 282 -16.22 13.35 0.38
CA PHE A 282 -16.30 14.26 -0.77
C PHE A 282 -15.44 15.50 -0.54
N TYR A 283 -15.50 16.10 0.65
CA TYR A 283 -14.67 17.25 1.01
C TYR A 283 -13.19 16.89 0.98
N LEU A 284 -12.80 15.81 1.64
CA LEU A 284 -11.40 15.33 1.65
C LEU A 284 -10.88 15.05 0.25
N LYS A 285 -11.69 14.51 -0.66
CA LYS A 285 -11.28 14.19 -2.03
C LYS A 285 -11.07 15.43 -2.90
N ASN A 286 -11.90 16.46 -2.74
CA ASN A 286 -11.86 17.66 -3.57
C ASN A 286 -10.96 18.76 -3.00
N PHE A 287 -10.84 18.82 -1.69
CA PHE A 287 -10.02 19.79 -0.96
C PHE A 287 -8.81 19.15 -0.29
N SER A 288 -8.39 17.97 -0.78
CA SER A 288 -7.14 17.32 -0.33
C SER A 288 -6.05 18.38 -0.29
N PHE A 289 -5.45 18.55 0.89
CA PHE A 289 -4.30 19.43 1.07
C PHE A 289 -3.30 19.10 -0.03
N ASN A 290 -2.99 20.06 -0.90
CA ASN A 290 -1.84 19.96 -1.79
C ASN A 290 -0.63 19.89 -0.86
N LEU A 291 -0.25 18.67 -0.47
CA LEU A 291 0.99 18.42 0.24
C LEU A 291 2.08 18.98 -0.66
N PRO A 292 3.04 19.77 -0.12
CA PRO A 292 4.17 20.21 -0.91
C PRO A 292 4.84 18.97 -1.48
N VAL A 293 4.72 18.77 -2.80
CA VAL A 293 5.22 17.59 -3.52
C VAL A 293 6.72 17.42 -3.25
N ASP A 294 7.41 18.55 -3.08
CA ASP A 294 8.83 18.64 -2.74
C ASP A 294 9.21 18.01 -1.39
N ILE A 295 8.27 17.84 -0.46
CA ILE A 295 8.53 17.29 0.89
C ILE A 295 8.02 15.85 1.02
N TYR A 296 6.87 15.53 0.41
CA TYR A 296 6.18 14.26 0.68
C TYR A 296 6.23 13.25 -0.46
N TYR A 297 6.71 13.60 -1.67
CA TYR A 297 6.85 12.67 -2.80
C TYR A 297 5.58 11.87 -3.14
N ILE A 298 4.42 12.34 -2.67
CA ILE A 298 3.10 11.74 -2.84
C ILE A 298 2.19 12.83 -3.39
N ASP A 299 1.76 12.68 -4.65
CA ASP A 299 0.91 13.66 -5.34
C ASP A 299 -0.47 13.81 -4.69
N LYS A 300 -1.03 12.72 -4.16
CA LYS A 300 -2.35 12.66 -3.48
C LYS A 300 -2.38 11.49 -2.50
N VAL A 301 -3.05 11.65 -1.36
CA VAL A 301 -3.38 10.52 -0.48
C VAL A 301 -4.43 9.67 -1.21
N PRO A 302 -4.09 8.43 -1.63
CA PRO A 302 -5.06 7.57 -2.29
C PRO A 302 -6.12 7.13 -1.27
N MET A 303 -7.33 7.67 -1.40
CA MET A 303 -8.48 7.20 -0.61
C MET A 303 -9.21 6.10 -1.37
N GLU A 304 -8.93 4.85 -1.03
CA GLU A 304 -9.68 3.70 -1.52
C GLU A 304 -10.89 3.43 -0.61
N ILE A 305 -12.09 3.48 -1.18
CA ILE A 305 -13.34 3.22 -0.46
C ILE A 305 -13.77 1.78 -0.74
N SER A 306 -13.67 0.91 0.26
CA SER A 306 -14.14 -0.47 0.15
C SER A 306 -15.63 -0.58 0.47
N ILE A 307 -16.45 -0.80 -0.58
CA ILE A 307 -17.90 -1.04 -0.44
C ILE A 307 -18.16 -2.26 0.45
N LYS A 308 -17.30 -3.29 0.35
CA LYS A 308 -17.38 -4.49 1.19
C LYS A 308 -17.23 -4.16 2.67
N GLU A 309 -16.28 -3.31 3.03
CA GLU A 309 -16.04 -2.91 4.42
C GLU A 309 -17.21 -2.07 4.95
N ILE A 310 -17.70 -1.10 4.15
CA ILE A 310 -18.90 -0.32 4.51
C ILE A 310 -20.09 -1.25 4.79
N PHE A 311 -20.33 -2.22 3.92
CA PHE A 311 -21.44 -3.16 4.07
C PHE A 311 -21.32 -4.01 5.35
N ILE A 312 -20.12 -4.51 5.65
CA ILE A 312 -19.85 -5.27 6.89
C ILE A 312 -20.10 -4.39 8.13
N ILE A 313 -19.63 -3.14 8.12
CA ILE A 313 -19.82 -2.20 9.23
C ILE A 313 -21.31 -1.91 9.43
N VAL A 314 -22.04 -1.56 8.36
CA VAL A 314 -23.48 -1.25 8.42
C VAL A 314 -24.28 -2.45 8.96
N LEU A 315 -24.00 -3.66 8.47
CA LEU A 315 -24.66 -4.87 8.96
C LEU A 315 -24.30 -5.16 10.43
N GLY A 316 -23.03 -5.00 10.81
CA GLY A 316 -22.57 -5.18 12.19
C GLY A 316 -23.23 -4.20 13.14
N THR A 317 -23.34 -2.92 12.76
CA THR A 317 -24.05 -1.89 13.52
C THR A 317 -25.53 -2.21 13.66
N TRP A 318 -26.20 -2.62 12.57
CA TRP A 318 -27.60 -3.06 12.63
C TRP A 318 -27.81 -4.21 13.60
N ALA A 319 -26.95 -5.23 13.55
CA ALA A 319 -27.02 -6.36 14.46
C ALA A 319 -26.87 -5.92 15.93
N ILE A 320 -25.92 -5.03 16.22
CA ILE A 320 -25.68 -4.53 17.58
C ILE A 320 -26.85 -3.67 18.08
N VAL A 321 -27.40 -2.78 17.24
CA VAL A 321 -28.59 -1.98 17.60
C VAL A 321 -29.78 -2.89 17.95
N LEU A 322 -30.03 -3.90 17.13
CA LEU A 322 -31.12 -4.86 17.36
C LEU A 322 -30.90 -5.63 18.67
N LEU A 323 -29.69 -6.15 18.89
CA LEU A 323 -29.34 -6.87 20.12
C LEU A 323 -29.49 -5.99 21.36
N SER A 324 -29.04 -4.74 21.31
CA SER A 324 -29.17 -3.79 22.41
C SER A 324 -30.62 -3.40 22.70
N SER A 325 -31.46 -3.30 21.68
CA SER A 325 -32.89 -2.96 21.84
C SER A 325 -33.72 -4.11 22.40
N LEU A 326 -33.30 -5.36 22.21
CA LEU A 326 -34.03 -6.54 22.64
C LEU A 326 -34.18 -6.65 24.16
N LEU A 327 -33.14 -6.31 24.93
CA LEU A 327 -33.18 -6.44 26.40
C LEU A 327 -34.18 -5.45 27.03
N PRO A 328 -34.15 -4.13 26.75
CA PRO A 328 -35.15 -3.18 27.23
C PRO A 328 -36.56 -3.51 26.73
N ALA A 329 -36.72 -3.86 25.44
CA ALA A 329 -38.03 -4.18 24.89
C ALA A 329 -38.67 -5.39 25.58
N ARG A 330 -37.88 -6.43 25.91
CA ARG A 330 -38.35 -7.59 26.68
C ARG A 330 -38.73 -7.22 28.12
N LYS A 331 -38.02 -6.28 28.75
CA LYS A 331 -38.41 -5.77 30.07
C LYS A 331 -39.75 -5.04 30.01
N ALA A 332 -39.94 -4.17 29.02
CA ALA A 332 -41.19 -3.45 28.81
C ALA A 332 -42.39 -4.39 28.61
N ALA A 333 -42.23 -5.42 27.78
CA ALA A 333 -43.26 -6.41 27.48
C ALA A 333 -43.70 -7.25 28.70
N LYS A 334 -42.84 -7.38 29.72
CA LYS A 334 -43.09 -8.15 30.95
C LYS A 334 -43.72 -7.32 32.07
N LEU A 335 -43.89 -6.01 31.92
CA LEU A 335 -44.55 -5.16 32.92
C LEU A 335 -46.02 -5.58 33.10
N LYS A 336 -46.42 -5.80 34.36
CA LYS A 336 -47.81 -6.10 34.70
C LYS A 336 -48.62 -4.80 34.82
N PRO A 337 -49.89 -4.78 34.37
CA PRO A 337 -50.75 -3.59 34.46
C PRO A 337 -50.87 -3.05 35.89
N VAL A 338 -51.03 -3.95 36.86
CA VAL A 338 -51.16 -3.61 38.29
C VAL A 338 -49.88 -2.98 38.83
N GLU A 339 -48.70 -3.48 38.45
CA GLU A 339 -47.42 -2.92 38.90
C GLU A 339 -47.16 -1.55 38.23
N ALA A 340 -47.57 -1.38 36.96
CA ALA A 340 -47.40 -0.15 36.21
C ALA A 340 -48.29 1.01 36.71
N LEU A 341 -49.47 0.70 37.27
CA LEU A 341 -50.41 1.70 37.80
C LEU A 341 -50.23 1.98 39.30
N ARG A 342 -49.42 1.18 40.01
CA ARG A 342 -49.16 1.32 41.46
C ARG A 342 -48.01 2.28 41.80
N TYR A 343 -47.28 2.78 40.80
CA TYR A 343 -46.26 3.82 41.00
C TYR A 343 -46.95 5.20 41.12
N GLU A 344 -47.53 5.44 42.29
CA GLU A 344 -47.64 6.74 42.97
C GLU A 344 -47.17 6.55 44.43
#